data_AF-A0A2P4XF67-F1
#
_entry.id   AF-A0A2P4XF67-F1
#
_cell.length_a   1.000
_cell.length_b   1.000
_cell.length_c   1.000
_cell.angle_alpha   90.00
_cell.angle_beta   90.00
_cell.angle_gamma   90.00
#
_symmetry.space_group_name_H-M   'P 1'
#
loop_
_entity.id
_entity.type
_entity.pdbx_description
1 polymer ?
#
loop_
_entity_poly.entity_id
_entity_poly.type
_entity_poly.pdbx_seq_one_letter_code
_entity_poly.pdbx_strand_id
1 'polypeptide(L)'
;MDVVFTKLKLNTAGEKLFENPKFLDWVKYVDDYNKNPDKMLEAAKQVKSTNSIATRLQTEQMSMWKTADITADELFQIYRLHDGVPAYPAINIWMRYADEFAPGTKTTLFETLQKHYSDNAFSQVVIAMMKVPSTEKLAVDLQKQQIRLWLDKLESPENVFKHLMLDKGADNLLANPQFKVWTGYALEFQKHAKGTQMSVIDTLMKNYTPKNMATIINTAKQNPNTKQMAQYVQGELLARDAKVSELQEAIFAKNRYSERYKFDASELTLYLARRKEETTWWKHDCKTERLLHRGSGTGYEEMISSWKLTELLGRDFQPKDERFTCWWNCPWTRWM
;
A
#
# COMPACT_ATOMS: atom_id res chain seq x y z
N MET A 1 47.04 4.71 -22.30
CA MET A 1 47.93 5.04 -21.16
C MET A 1 47.09 5.79 -20.14
N ASP A 2 47.05 5.35 -18.88
CA ASP A 2 46.19 5.93 -17.83
C ASP A 2 46.64 7.38 -17.49
N VAL A 3 45.73 8.33 -17.69
CA VAL A 3 45.95 9.77 -17.51
C VAL A 3 46.22 10.12 -16.04
N VAL A 4 45.55 9.45 -15.09
CA VAL A 4 45.71 9.73 -13.67
C VAL A 4 47.01 9.12 -13.15
N PHE A 5 47.33 7.89 -13.58
CA PHE A 5 48.64 7.26 -13.31
C PHE A 5 49.81 8.15 -13.79
N THR A 6 49.65 8.76 -14.97
CA THR A 6 50.65 9.67 -15.55
C THR A 6 50.68 11.02 -14.84
N LYS A 7 49.54 11.61 -14.45
CA LYS A 7 49.48 12.86 -13.68
C LYS A 7 50.11 12.73 -12.30
N LEU A 8 49.97 11.57 -11.66
CA LEU A 8 50.63 11.25 -10.40
C LEU A 8 52.13 10.94 -10.57
N LYS A 9 52.63 10.97 -11.81
CA LYS A 9 54.00 10.63 -12.23
C LYS A 9 54.42 9.20 -11.87
N LEU A 10 53.44 8.30 -11.68
CA LEU A 10 53.70 6.90 -11.31
C LEU A 10 54.34 6.12 -12.46
N ASN A 11 54.11 6.54 -13.70
CA ASN A 11 54.76 6.02 -14.90
C ASN A 11 56.29 6.20 -14.93
N THR A 12 56.86 7.01 -14.04
CA THR A 12 58.31 7.24 -13.93
C THR A 12 58.95 6.59 -12.70
N ALA A 13 58.18 5.87 -11.88
CA ALA A 13 58.65 5.34 -10.60
C ALA A 13 59.53 4.07 -10.69
N GLY A 14 59.51 3.37 -11.83
CA GLY A 14 60.31 2.16 -12.05
C GLY A 14 60.03 1.06 -11.03
N GLU A 15 61.06 0.35 -10.56
CA GLU A 15 60.96 -0.76 -9.61
C GLU A 15 60.45 -0.35 -8.22
N LYS A 16 60.54 0.94 -7.86
CA LYS A 16 60.07 1.49 -6.57
C LYS A 16 58.61 1.95 -6.60
N LEU A 17 57.86 1.58 -7.63
CA LEU A 17 56.45 1.98 -7.80
C LEU A 17 55.59 1.65 -6.58
N PHE A 18 55.74 0.46 -6.00
CA PHE A 18 54.92 -0.01 -4.88
C PHE A 18 55.29 0.62 -3.53
N GLU A 19 56.46 1.26 -3.45
CA GLU A 19 56.90 2.04 -2.28
C GLU A 19 56.45 3.50 -2.37
N ASN A 20 55.95 3.93 -3.54
CA ASN A 20 55.50 5.30 -3.75
C ASN A 20 54.15 5.52 -3.06
N PRO A 21 54.03 6.44 -2.08
CA PRO A 21 52.79 6.65 -1.33
C PRO A 21 51.60 7.05 -2.22
N LYS A 22 51.86 7.69 -3.37
CA LYS A 22 50.83 8.05 -4.36
C LYS A 22 50.25 6.85 -5.11
N PHE A 23 50.92 5.70 -5.08
CA PHE A 23 50.39 4.46 -5.66
C PHE A 23 49.13 4.00 -4.92
N LEU A 24 49.12 4.10 -3.58
CA LEU A 24 47.92 3.79 -2.78
C LEU A 24 46.77 4.76 -3.05
N ASP A 25 47.06 6.04 -3.30
CA ASP A 25 46.04 7.01 -3.71
C ASP A 25 45.49 6.71 -5.11
N TRP A 26 46.34 6.25 -6.04
CA TRP A 26 45.89 5.79 -7.36
C TRP A 26 45.06 4.50 -7.27
N VAL A 27 45.46 3.52 -6.45
CA VAL A 27 44.67 2.30 -6.23
C VAL A 27 43.32 2.64 -5.62
N LYS A 28 43.27 3.51 -4.60
CA LYS A 28 42.00 4.01 -4.05
C LYS A 28 41.17 4.74 -5.10
N TYR A 29 41.80 5.60 -5.91
CA TYR A 29 41.12 6.27 -7.01
C TYR A 29 40.54 5.27 -8.02
N VAL A 30 41.29 4.24 -8.42
CA VAL A 30 40.84 3.20 -9.33
C VAL A 30 39.73 2.37 -8.69
N ASP A 31 39.83 2.02 -7.41
CA ASP A 31 38.79 1.29 -6.68
C ASP A 31 37.51 2.12 -6.56
N ASP A 32 37.61 3.40 -6.21
CA ASP A 32 36.46 4.30 -6.10
C ASP A 32 35.85 4.62 -7.48
N TYR A 33 36.70 4.78 -8.50
CA TYR A 33 36.30 4.94 -9.89
C TYR A 33 35.59 3.69 -10.42
N ASN A 34 36.12 2.50 -10.15
CA ASN A 34 35.51 1.24 -10.56
C ASN A 34 34.22 0.94 -9.77
N LYS A 35 34.09 1.44 -8.53
CA LYS A 35 32.88 1.25 -7.72
C LYS A 35 31.70 2.10 -8.19
N ASN A 36 31.91 3.31 -8.70
CA ASN A 36 30.82 4.20 -9.11
C ASN A 36 31.23 5.20 -10.23
N PRO A 37 31.70 4.75 -11.40
CA PRO A 37 32.13 5.66 -12.48
C PRO A 37 30.96 6.54 -12.95
N ASP A 38 29.76 5.97 -12.92
CA ASP A 38 28.49 6.57 -13.30
C ASP A 38 28.09 7.78 -12.46
N LYS A 39 28.31 7.73 -11.14
CA LYS A 39 28.01 8.86 -10.25
C LYS A 39 28.93 10.04 -10.52
N MET A 40 30.20 9.77 -10.83
CA MET A 40 31.17 10.81 -11.18
C MET A 40 30.78 11.48 -12.52
N LEU A 41 30.38 10.70 -13.52
CA LEU A 41 29.91 11.23 -14.79
C LEU A 41 28.64 12.08 -14.62
N GLU A 42 27.71 11.66 -13.77
CA GLU A 42 26.50 12.43 -13.46
C GLU A 42 26.80 13.74 -12.73
N ALA A 43 27.75 13.76 -11.79
CA ALA A 43 28.21 14.99 -11.17
C ALA A 43 28.92 15.92 -12.18
N ALA A 44 29.79 15.36 -13.03
CA ALA A 44 30.51 16.11 -14.05
C ALA A 44 29.58 16.70 -15.14
N LYS A 45 28.41 16.09 -15.37
CA LYS A 45 27.34 16.64 -16.21
C LYS A 45 26.73 17.92 -15.63
N GLN A 46 26.76 18.12 -14.31
CA GLN A 46 26.23 19.35 -13.69
C GLN A 46 27.20 20.54 -13.80
N VAL A 47 28.46 20.30 -14.16
CA VAL A 47 29.48 21.35 -14.28
C VAL A 47 29.64 21.75 -15.75
N LYS A 48 29.42 23.05 -16.05
CA LYS A 48 29.39 23.58 -17.42
C LYS A 48 30.62 23.21 -18.27
N SER A 49 31.82 23.27 -17.69
CA SER A 49 33.07 22.99 -18.42
C SER A 49 33.30 21.50 -18.72
N THR A 50 32.76 20.59 -17.91
CA THR A 50 32.94 19.14 -18.05
C THR A 50 31.73 18.43 -18.64
N ASN A 51 30.59 19.11 -18.75
CA ASN A 51 29.31 18.54 -19.18
C ASN A 51 29.41 17.78 -20.52
N SER A 52 30.01 18.40 -21.54
CA SER A 52 30.08 17.80 -22.89
C SER A 52 30.89 16.49 -22.89
N ILE A 53 32.03 16.48 -22.20
CA ILE A 53 32.90 15.30 -22.13
C ILE A 53 32.23 14.20 -21.30
N ALA A 54 31.65 14.55 -20.15
CA ALA A 54 30.96 13.58 -19.30
C ALA A 54 29.75 12.94 -20.01
N THR A 55 28.98 13.74 -20.75
CA THR A 55 27.85 13.23 -21.55
C THR A 55 28.33 12.28 -22.64
N ARG A 56 29.40 12.64 -23.38
CA ARG A 56 29.99 11.77 -24.41
C ARG A 56 30.50 10.46 -23.81
N LEU A 57 31.23 10.50 -22.71
CA LEU A 57 31.75 9.30 -22.04
C LEU A 57 30.62 8.37 -21.59
N GLN A 58 29.54 8.92 -21.02
CA GLN A 58 28.38 8.13 -20.63
C GLN A 58 27.65 7.52 -21.85
N THR A 59 27.58 8.25 -22.97
CA THR A 59 27.06 7.71 -24.23
C THR A 59 27.91 6.55 -24.75
N GLU A 60 29.24 6.67 -24.74
CA GLU A 60 30.13 5.57 -25.16
C GLU A 60 29.96 4.34 -24.24
N GLN A 61 29.81 4.56 -22.94
CA GLN A 61 29.55 3.49 -21.98
C GLN A 61 28.23 2.75 -22.30
N MET A 62 27.15 3.47 -22.59
CA MET A 62 25.88 2.88 -23.01
C MET A 62 26.01 2.13 -24.34
N SER A 63 26.79 2.63 -25.30
CA SER A 63 27.08 1.92 -26.54
C SER A 63 27.83 0.60 -26.27
N MET A 64 28.79 0.59 -25.34
CA MET A 64 29.48 -0.64 -24.95
C MET A 64 28.53 -1.66 -24.32
N TRP A 65 27.63 -1.23 -23.43
CA TRP A 65 26.60 -2.11 -22.86
C TRP A 65 25.71 -2.72 -23.95
N LYS A 66 25.30 -1.91 -24.93
CA LYS A 66 24.53 -2.37 -26.08
C LYS A 66 25.31 -3.38 -26.93
N THR A 67 26.58 -3.15 -27.22
CA THR A 67 27.42 -4.08 -27.99
C THR A 67 27.64 -5.41 -27.26
N ALA A 68 27.63 -5.38 -25.93
CA ALA A 68 27.66 -6.56 -25.08
C ALA A 68 26.28 -7.25 -24.94
N ASP A 69 25.27 -6.80 -25.70
CA ASP A 69 23.88 -7.29 -25.67
C ASP A 69 23.21 -7.23 -24.28
N ILE A 70 23.65 -6.29 -23.43
CA ILE A 70 23.07 -6.12 -22.09
C ILE A 70 21.65 -5.57 -22.24
N THR A 71 20.65 -6.30 -21.77
CA THR A 71 19.25 -5.86 -21.79
C THR A 71 18.99 -4.79 -20.73
N ALA A 72 17.87 -4.06 -20.86
CA ALA A 72 17.43 -3.14 -19.83
C ALA A 72 17.23 -3.86 -18.48
N ASP A 73 16.68 -5.09 -18.48
CA ASP A 73 16.45 -5.86 -17.26
C ASP A 73 17.77 -6.30 -16.59
N GLU A 74 18.75 -6.74 -17.37
CA GLU A 74 20.08 -7.08 -16.83
C GLU A 74 20.77 -5.85 -16.25
N LEU A 75 20.72 -4.69 -16.92
CA LEU A 75 21.28 -3.46 -16.37
C LEU A 75 20.55 -3.04 -15.07
N PHE A 76 19.23 -3.25 -15.00
CA PHE A 76 18.45 -2.99 -13.79
C PHE A 76 18.97 -3.80 -12.59
N GLN A 77 19.29 -5.08 -12.83
CA GLN A 77 19.86 -6.00 -11.83
C GLN A 77 21.31 -5.66 -11.49
N ILE A 78 22.14 -5.29 -12.47
CA ILE A 78 23.54 -4.84 -12.26
C ILE A 78 23.59 -3.64 -11.30
N TYR A 79 22.70 -2.67 -11.51
CA TYR A 79 22.56 -1.52 -10.62
C TYR A 79 21.82 -1.80 -9.31
N ARG A 80 21.32 -3.03 -9.14
CA ARG A 80 20.56 -3.47 -7.96
C ARG A 80 19.39 -2.54 -7.65
N LEU A 81 18.69 -2.08 -8.69
CA LEU A 81 17.57 -1.15 -8.56
C LEU A 81 16.31 -1.81 -7.95
N HIS A 82 16.37 -3.12 -7.71
CA HIS A 82 15.39 -3.87 -6.92
C HIS A 82 15.71 -3.91 -5.41
N ASP A 83 16.88 -3.44 -4.97
CA ASP A 83 17.29 -3.48 -3.56
C ASP A 83 16.86 -2.21 -2.82
N GLY A 84 15.56 -2.11 -2.52
CA GLY A 84 14.99 -1.02 -1.72
C GLY A 84 14.61 0.19 -2.56
N VAL A 85 14.88 1.40 -2.07
CA VAL A 85 14.55 2.65 -2.81
C VAL A 85 15.62 2.86 -3.88
N PRO A 86 15.28 2.76 -5.17
CA PRO A 86 16.28 2.92 -6.20
C PRO A 86 16.87 4.35 -6.15
N ALA A 87 18.19 4.42 -6.11
CA ALA A 87 18.90 5.66 -5.84
C ALA A 87 19.11 6.48 -7.11
N TYR A 88 19.04 7.80 -6.97
CA TYR A 88 19.62 8.69 -7.98
C TYR A 88 21.14 8.73 -7.85
N PRO A 89 21.89 8.80 -8.96
CA PRO A 89 21.42 8.98 -10.34
C PRO A 89 21.18 7.69 -11.13
N ALA A 90 21.34 6.51 -10.53
CA ALA A 90 21.29 5.21 -11.22
C ALA A 90 19.99 4.98 -12.02
N ILE A 91 18.83 5.41 -11.48
CA ILE A 91 17.56 5.33 -12.22
C ILE A 91 17.60 6.11 -13.54
N ASN A 92 18.18 7.31 -13.57
CA ASN A 92 18.25 8.10 -14.80
C ASN A 92 19.12 7.45 -15.87
N ILE A 93 20.23 6.84 -15.44
CA ILE A 93 21.16 6.15 -16.33
C ILE A 93 20.46 4.94 -16.93
N TRP A 94 19.80 4.15 -16.09
CA TRP A 94 19.00 3.01 -16.52
C TRP A 94 17.88 3.42 -17.48
N MET A 95 17.10 4.47 -17.16
CA MET A 95 16.00 4.94 -18.02
C MET A 95 16.50 5.39 -19.38
N ARG A 96 17.61 6.13 -19.42
CA ARG A 96 18.22 6.57 -20.69
C ARG A 96 18.72 5.37 -21.49
N TYR A 97 19.38 4.42 -20.84
CA TYR A 97 19.82 3.19 -21.50
C TYR A 97 18.64 2.41 -22.07
N ALA A 98 17.59 2.18 -21.28
CA ALA A 98 16.40 1.45 -21.67
C ALA A 98 15.66 2.07 -22.87
N ASP A 99 15.62 3.40 -22.97
CA ASP A 99 14.93 4.09 -24.08
C ASP A 99 15.78 4.21 -25.36
N GLU A 100 17.07 4.53 -25.21
CA GLU A 100 17.95 4.90 -26.33
C GLU A 100 18.84 3.75 -26.85
N PHE A 101 19.23 2.80 -26.00
CA PHE A 101 20.31 1.85 -26.31
C PHE A 101 19.92 0.38 -26.18
N ALA A 102 19.10 0.03 -25.19
CA ALA A 102 18.84 -1.36 -24.82
C ALA A 102 18.34 -2.19 -26.02
N PRO A 103 18.92 -3.37 -26.26
CA PRO A 103 18.45 -4.28 -27.30
C PRO A 103 17.10 -4.90 -26.91
N GLY A 104 16.35 -5.36 -27.91
CA GLY A 104 15.09 -6.07 -27.70
C GLY A 104 13.87 -5.17 -27.48
N THR A 105 12.92 -5.66 -26.69
CA THR A 105 11.64 -4.98 -26.46
C THR A 105 11.82 -3.78 -25.54
N LYS A 106 11.33 -2.61 -25.99
CA LYS A 106 11.27 -1.41 -25.16
C LYS A 106 10.47 -1.68 -23.88
N THR A 107 11.00 -1.21 -22.76
CA THR A 107 10.32 -1.29 -21.47
C THR A 107 10.38 0.06 -20.76
N THR A 108 9.39 0.33 -19.93
CA THR A 108 9.34 1.49 -19.06
C THR A 108 9.85 1.16 -17.67
N LEU A 109 10.23 2.19 -16.90
CA LEU A 109 10.55 2.02 -15.49
C LEU A 109 9.39 1.38 -14.71
N PHE A 110 8.15 1.76 -15.05
CA PHE A 110 6.96 1.21 -14.40
C PHE A 110 6.85 -0.30 -14.63
N GLU A 111 6.88 -0.76 -15.89
CA GLU A 111 6.79 -2.18 -16.24
C GLU A 111 7.93 -2.99 -15.63
N THR A 112 9.16 -2.45 -15.67
CA THR A 112 10.32 -3.12 -15.07
C THR A 112 10.16 -3.25 -13.56
N LEU A 113 9.74 -2.19 -12.86
CA LEU A 113 9.49 -2.26 -11.41
C LEU A 113 8.37 -3.24 -11.08
N GLN A 114 7.28 -3.30 -11.85
CA GLN A 114 6.21 -4.28 -11.65
C GLN A 114 6.67 -5.73 -11.83
N LYS A 115 7.64 -5.96 -12.72
CA LYS A 115 8.21 -7.30 -12.94
C LYS A 115 9.04 -7.76 -11.74
N HIS A 116 9.73 -6.85 -11.06
CA HIS A 116 10.66 -7.15 -9.96
C HIS A 116 10.05 -7.02 -8.57
N TYR A 117 8.93 -6.33 -8.43
CA TYR A 117 8.25 -6.12 -7.15
C TYR A 117 6.81 -6.65 -7.18
N SER A 118 6.36 -7.27 -6.08
CA SER A 118 4.93 -7.48 -5.87
C SER A 118 4.19 -6.14 -5.77
N ASP A 119 2.89 -6.08 -6.07
CA ASP A 119 2.13 -4.81 -6.08
C ASP A 119 2.24 -4.02 -4.77
N ASN A 120 2.26 -4.71 -3.62
CA ASN A 120 2.47 -4.09 -2.31
C ASN A 120 3.91 -3.57 -2.13
N ALA A 121 4.91 -4.33 -2.55
CA ALA A 121 6.30 -3.89 -2.49
C ALA A 121 6.57 -2.72 -3.45
N PHE A 122 5.93 -2.71 -4.62
CA PHE A 122 6.03 -1.62 -5.58
C PHE A 122 5.46 -0.31 -4.99
N SER A 123 4.26 -0.33 -4.40
CA SER A 123 3.71 0.85 -3.71
C SER A 123 4.62 1.34 -2.58
N GLN A 124 5.23 0.43 -1.81
CA GLN A 124 6.18 0.79 -0.76
C GLN A 124 7.39 1.55 -1.29
N VAL A 125 7.99 1.05 -2.38
CA VAL A 125 9.12 1.70 -3.04
C VAL A 125 8.71 3.08 -3.55
N VAL A 126 7.56 3.20 -4.22
CA VAL A 126 7.06 4.49 -4.73
C VAL A 126 6.81 5.48 -3.59
N ILE A 127 6.17 5.06 -2.49
CA ILE A 127 5.93 5.91 -1.31
C ILE A 127 7.26 6.35 -0.68
N ALA A 128 8.27 5.49 -0.65
CA ALA A 128 9.58 5.84 -0.13
C ALA A 128 10.34 6.80 -1.07
N MET A 129 10.23 6.62 -2.38
CA MET A 129 10.75 7.57 -3.38
C MET A 129 10.08 8.94 -3.26
N MET A 130 8.80 9.03 -2.89
CA MET A 130 8.14 10.33 -2.66
C MET A 130 8.77 11.13 -1.51
N LYS A 131 9.38 10.47 -0.53
CA LYS A 131 10.01 11.14 0.62
C LYS A 131 11.40 11.70 0.31
N VAL A 132 11.97 11.35 -0.84
CA VAL A 132 13.30 11.78 -1.26
C VAL A 132 13.14 12.84 -2.36
N PRO A 133 13.59 14.11 -2.13
CA PRO A 133 13.34 15.20 -3.07
C PRO A 133 13.82 14.94 -4.51
N SER A 134 14.94 14.23 -4.69
CA SER A 134 15.48 13.92 -6.02
C SER A 134 14.64 12.90 -6.82
N THR A 135 13.84 12.07 -6.14
CA THR A 135 13.01 11.03 -6.74
C THR A 135 11.52 11.39 -6.74
N GLU A 136 11.11 12.46 -6.05
CA GLU A 136 9.71 12.79 -5.77
C GLU A 136 8.87 12.90 -7.05
N LYS A 137 9.33 13.68 -8.04
CA LYS A 137 8.62 13.87 -9.31
C LYS A 137 8.38 12.55 -10.04
N LEU A 138 9.42 11.72 -10.12
CA LEU A 138 9.34 10.41 -10.76
C LEU A 138 8.38 9.49 -10.00
N ALA A 139 8.42 9.51 -8.67
CA ALA A 139 7.53 8.73 -7.83
C ALA A 139 6.05 9.13 -8.01
N VAL A 140 5.76 10.42 -8.14
CA VAL A 140 4.42 10.92 -8.44
C VAL A 140 3.93 10.39 -9.79
N ASP A 141 4.78 10.36 -10.81
CA ASP A 141 4.41 9.84 -12.13
C ASP A 141 4.26 8.31 -12.14
N LEU A 142 5.04 7.58 -11.34
CA LEU A 142 4.85 6.14 -11.11
C LEU A 142 3.54 5.85 -10.37
N GLN A 143 3.20 6.64 -9.34
CA GLN A 143 1.93 6.47 -8.62
C GLN A 143 0.72 6.73 -9.52
N LYS A 144 0.77 7.72 -10.42
CA LYS A 144 -0.29 7.95 -11.40
C LYS A 144 -0.49 6.73 -12.32
N GLN A 145 0.60 6.11 -12.77
CA GLN A 145 0.53 4.89 -13.57
C GLN A 145 -0.06 3.73 -12.77
N GLN A 146 0.33 3.60 -11.50
CA GLN A 146 -0.21 2.58 -10.60
C GLN A 146 -1.73 2.72 -10.40
N ILE A 147 -2.20 3.95 -10.17
CA ILE A 147 -3.63 4.27 -10.03
C ILE A 147 -4.42 3.93 -11.30
N ARG A 148 -3.89 4.28 -12.47
CA ARG A 148 -4.53 3.93 -13.76
C ARG A 148 -4.64 2.42 -13.93
N LEU A 149 -3.56 1.69 -13.67
CA LEU A 149 -3.56 0.25 -13.76
C LEU A 149 -4.57 -0.40 -12.82
N TRP A 150 -4.67 0.08 -11.58
CA TRP A 150 -5.67 -0.40 -10.62
C TRP A 150 -7.09 -0.15 -11.11
N LEU A 151 -7.38 1.02 -11.69
CA LEU A 151 -8.69 1.32 -12.27
C LEU A 151 -9.01 0.39 -13.46
N ASP A 152 -8.03 0.18 -14.36
CA ASP A 152 -8.19 -0.68 -15.53
C ASP A 152 -8.46 -2.15 -15.14
N LYS A 153 -7.80 -2.61 -14.08
CA LYS A 153 -7.98 -3.96 -13.52
C LYS A 153 -9.21 -4.09 -12.61
N LEU A 154 -9.93 -2.99 -12.35
CA LEU A 154 -10.97 -2.91 -11.33
C LEU A 154 -10.50 -3.47 -9.97
N GLU A 155 -9.29 -3.08 -9.56
CA GLU A 155 -8.74 -3.48 -8.27
C GLU A 155 -9.63 -2.96 -7.13
N SER A 156 -9.97 -3.82 -6.17
CA SER A 156 -10.92 -3.42 -5.14
C SER A 156 -10.32 -2.28 -4.30
N PRO A 157 -11.11 -1.26 -3.92
CA PRO A 157 -10.57 -0.21 -3.07
C PRO A 157 -10.04 -0.70 -1.73
N GLU A 158 -10.53 -1.83 -1.23
CA GLU A 158 -9.97 -2.47 -0.04
C GLU A 158 -8.53 -2.98 -0.27
N ASN A 159 -8.25 -3.59 -1.42
CA ASN A 159 -6.89 -4.01 -1.76
C ASN A 159 -5.99 -2.80 -2.00
N VAL A 160 -6.46 -1.78 -2.71
CA VAL A 160 -5.70 -0.53 -2.90
C VAL A 160 -5.38 0.15 -1.57
N PHE A 161 -6.28 0.10 -0.59
CA PHE A 161 -6.01 0.59 0.76
C PHE A 161 -4.77 -0.09 1.38
N LYS A 162 -4.67 -1.41 1.24
CA LYS A 162 -3.54 -2.21 1.74
C LYS A 162 -2.28 -2.00 0.92
N HIS A 163 -2.37 -1.88 -0.41
CA HIS A 163 -1.22 -1.56 -1.27
C HIS A 163 -0.60 -0.21 -0.90
N LEU A 164 -1.44 0.77 -0.55
CA LEU A 164 -1.00 2.08 -0.06
C LEU A 164 -0.56 2.08 1.41
N MET A 165 -0.43 0.89 2.02
CA MET A 165 -0.06 0.65 3.42
C MET A 165 -0.95 1.35 4.44
N LEU A 166 -2.18 1.68 4.07
CA LEU A 166 -3.10 2.40 4.94
C LEU A 166 -3.71 1.51 6.01
N ASP A 167 -3.40 0.21 6.05
CA ASP A 167 -3.79 -0.75 7.08
C ASP A 167 -2.71 -0.94 8.17
N LYS A 168 -1.52 -0.35 8.00
CA LYS A 168 -0.35 -0.58 8.88
C LYS A 168 -0.17 0.45 10.00
N GLY A 169 -1.07 1.42 10.18
CA GLY A 169 -0.92 2.43 11.23
C GLY A 169 -2.15 3.32 11.43
N ALA A 170 -2.59 3.43 12.68
CA ALA A 170 -3.73 4.24 13.08
C ALA A 170 -3.37 5.73 13.27
N ASP A 171 -2.14 6.00 13.70
CA ASP A 171 -1.68 7.34 14.00
C ASP A 171 -1.59 8.19 12.73
N ASN A 172 -2.18 9.38 12.78
CA ASN A 172 -2.20 10.33 11.66
C ASN A 172 -2.75 9.77 10.33
N LEU A 173 -3.53 8.68 10.35
CA LEU A 173 -4.08 8.05 9.14
C LEU A 173 -4.80 9.06 8.23
N LEU A 174 -5.69 9.88 8.81
CA LEU A 174 -6.46 10.87 8.04
C LEU A 174 -5.59 12.04 7.53
N ALA A 175 -4.39 12.22 8.09
CA ALA A 175 -3.40 13.19 7.62
C ALA A 175 -2.42 12.60 6.59
N ASN A 176 -2.42 11.27 6.42
CA ASN A 176 -1.52 10.59 5.50
C ASN A 176 -1.88 10.98 4.05
N PRO A 177 -0.93 11.51 3.25
CA PRO A 177 -1.17 11.85 1.85
C PRO A 177 -1.72 10.68 1.03
N GLN A 178 -1.32 9.45 1.36
CA GLN A 178 -1.80 8.24 0.69
C GLN A 178 -3.28 7.97 0.97
N PHE A 179 -3.82 8.43 2.11
CA PHE A 179 -5.25 8.35 2.40
C PHE A 179 -6.05 9.22 1.42
N LYS A 180 -5.55 10.42 1.09
CA LYS A 180 -6.15 11.28 0.07
C LYS A 180 -6.13 10.62 -1.30
N VAL A 181 -5.00 10.02 -1.68
CA VAL A 181 -4.86 9.26 -2.93
C VAL A 181 -5.89 8.14 -3.00
N TRP A 182 -6.00 7.36 -1.93
CA TRP A 182 -6.99 6.29 -1.84
C TRP A 182 -8.43 6.80 -1.94
N THR A 183 -8.80 7.88 -1.24
CA THR A 183 -10.16 8.45 -1.36
C THR A 183 -10.44 8.99 -2.77
N GLY A 184 -9.43 9.46 -3.50
CA GLY A 184 -9.58 9.83 -4.90
C GLY A 184 -9.80 8.61 -5.79
N TYR A 185 -8.97 7.59 -5.64
CA TYR A 185 -9.11 6.31 -6.34
C TYR A 185 -10.49 5.69 -6.12
N ALA A 186 -10.91 5.64 -4.86
CA ALA A 186 -12.20 5.17 -4.39
C ALA A 186 -13.39 5.75 -5.15
N LEU A 187 -13.41 7.08 -5.26
CA LEU A 187 -14.47 7.82 -5.93
C LEU A 187 -14.47 7.55 -7.44
N GLU A 188 -13.29 7.47 -8.05
CA GLU A 188 -13.18 7.11 -9.47
C GLU A 188 -13.61 5.67 -9.71
N PHE A 189 -13.18 4.71 -8.88
CA PHE A 189 -13.59 3.32 -8.96
C PHE A 189 -15.12 3.18 -8.92
N GLN A 190 -15.80 3.88 -8.00
CA GLN A 190 -17.27 3.84 -7.88
C GLN A 190 -17.99 4.33 -9.15
N LYS A 191 -17.41 5.28 -9.90
CA LYS A 191 -17.97 5.74 -11.17
C LYS A 191 -17.88 4.66 -12.26
N HIS A 192 -16.81 3.87 -12.25
CA HIS A 192 -16.54 2.84 -13.26
C HIS A 192 -17.25 1.52 -12.93
N ALA A 193 -17.25 1.10 -11.67
CA ALA A 193 -17.86 -0.13 -11.19
C ALA A 193 -19.33 0.09 -10.77
N LYS A 194 -20.23 0.16 -11.76
CA LYS A 194 -21.68 0.29 -11.52
C LYS A 194 -22.19 -0.82 -10.59
N GLY A 195 -22.72 -0.45 -9.42
CA GLY A 195 -23.32 -1.38 -8.45
C GLY A 195 -22.49 -1.61 -7.18
N THR A 196 -21.21 -1.21 -7.17
CA THR A 196 -20.37 -1.31 -5.96
C THR A 196 -20.35 0.03 -5.23
N GLN A 197 -21.15 0.17 -4.17
CA GLN A 197 -21.02 1.27 -3.23
C GLN A 197 -19.80 1.02 -2.34
N MET A 198 -18.86 1.96 -2.31
CA MET A 198 -17.88 2.01 -1.23
C MET A 198 -18.41 2.85 -0.07
N SER A 199 -18.12 2.41 1.14
CA SER A 199 -18.08 3.30 2.30
C SER A 199 -16.64 3.40 2.83
N VAL A 200 -16.18 4.63 3.01
CA VAL A 200 -14.88 4.90 3.66
C VAL A 200 -14.84 4.28 5.05
N ILE A 201 -15.95 4.37 5.78
CA ILE A 201 -16.06 3.89 7.16
C ILE A 201 -16.01 2.36 7.19
N ASP A 202 -16.59 1.67 6.20
CA ASP A 202 -16.53 0.21 6.10
C ASP A 202 -15.10 -0.28 5.93
N THR A 203 -14.36 0.36 5.01
CA THR A 203 -12.94 0.04 4.82
C THR A 203 -12.15 0.28 6.11
N LEU A 204 -12.39 1.38 6.81
CA LEU A 204 -11.71 1.67 8.08
C LEU A 204 -12.04 0.60 9.14
N MET A 205 -13.31 0.26 9.34
CA MET A 205 -13.72 -0.74 10.34
C MET A 205 -13.24 -2.16 10.04
N LYS A 206 -13.10 -2.53 8.76
CA LYS A 206 -12.52 -3.82 8.35
C LYS A 206 -11.03 -3.93 8.66
N ASN A 207 -10.31 -2.81 8.61
CA ASN A 207 -8.85 -2.80 8.78
C ASN A 207 -8.41 -2.34 10.18
N TYR A 208 -9.31 -1.77 10.99
CA TYR A 208 -8.99 -1.22 12.30
C TYR A 208 -9.91 -1.71 13.42
N THR A 209 -9.28 -2.08 14.54
CA THR A 209 -10.01 -2.38 15.78
C THR A 209 -10.70 -1.13 16.33
N PRO A 210 -11.72 -1.27 17.21
CA PRO A 210 -12.38 -0.12 17.84
C PRO A 210 -11.41 0.83 18.55
N LYS A 211 -10.38 0.28 19.22
CA LYS A 211 -9.32 1.06 19.85
C LYS A 211 -8.52 1.89 18.84
N ASN A 212 -8.16 1.30 17.70
CA ASN A 212 -7.43 2.01 16.65
C ASN A 212 -8.32 3.05 15.97
N MET A 213 -9.62 2.77 15.76
CA MET A 213 -10.59 3.76 15.26
C MET A 213 -10.70 4.98 16.18
N ALA A 214 -10.78 4.76 17.50
CA ALA A 214 -10.76 5.85 18.47
C ALA A 214 -9.47 6.67 18.37
N THR A 215 -8.32 6.01 18.17
CA THR A 215 -7.01 6.66 18.00
C THR A 215 -6.97 7.52 16.73
N ILE A 216 -7.45 6.99 15.60
CA ILE A 216 -7.55 7.71 14.32
C ILE A 216 -8.37 8.99 14.50
N ILE A 217 -9.56 8.88 15.10
CA ILE A 217 -10.48 10.01 15.29
C ILE A 217 -9.89 11.04 16.25
N ASN A 218 -9.38 10.60 17.40
CA ASN A 218 -8.87 11.50 18.43
C ASN A 218 -7.64 12.25 17.95
N THR A 219 -6.69 11.58 17.31
CA THR A 219 -5.49 12.20 16.73
C THR A 219 -5.89 13.22 15.65
N ALA A 220 -6.78 12.83 14.74
CA ALA A 220 -7.21 13.70 13.65
C ALA A 220 -8.01 14.92 14.12
N LYS A 221 -8.73 14.84 15.25
CA LYS A 221 -9.42 15.99 15.87
C LYS A 221 -8.46 17.06 16.39
N GLN A 222 -7.27 16.67 16.85
CA GLN A 222 -6.27 17.60 17.38
C GLN A 222 -5.56 18.38 16.27
N ASN A 223 -5.54 17.85 15.04
CA ASN A 223 -4.95 18.53 13.89
C ASN A 223 -6.02 19.34 13.13
N PRO A 224 -5.89 20.68 13.01
CA PRO A 224 -6.86 21.53 12.31
C PRO A 224 -7.16 21.08 10.88
N ASN A 225 -6.16 20.55 10.16
CA ASN A 225 -6.31 20.13 8.76
C ASN A 225 -7.14 18.85 8.61
N THR A 226 -7.26 18.04 9.66
CA THR A 226 -7.99 16.75 9.62
C THR A 226 -9.21 16.75 10.53
N LYS A 227 -9.44 17.81 11.31
CA LYS A 227 -10.52 17.89 12.30
C LYS A 227 -11.89 17.66 11.69
N GLN A 228 -12.17 18.26 10.54
CA GLN A 228 -13.46 18.10 9.85
C GLN A 228 -13.68 16.66 9.40
N MET A 229 -12.65 16.02 8.82
CA MET A 229 -12.73 14.61 8.43
C MET A 229 -12.95 13.71 9.65
N ALA A 230 -12.28 14.01 10.77
CA ALA A 230 -12.46 13.26 12.02
C ALA A 230 -13.89 13.38 12.56
N GLN A 231 -14.50 14.57 12.49
CA GLN A 231 -15.91 14.79 12.86
C GLN A 231 -16.86 14.02 11.95
N TYR A 232 -16.59 14.01 10.63
CA TYR A 232 -17.36 13.20 9.68
C TYR A 232 -17.29 11.70 10.02
N VAL A 233 -16.07 11.16 10.19
CA VAL A 233 -15.87 9.74 10.54
C VAL A 233 -16.55 9.39 11.87
N GLN A 234 -16.44 10.27 12.88
CA GLN A 234 -17.12 10.07 14.15
C GLN A 234 -18.65 10.09 13.99
N GLY A 235 -19.19 11.03 13.23
CA GLY A 235 -20.63 11.16 12.99
C GLY A 235 -21.21 9.93 12.30
N GLU A 236 -20.52 9.41 11.29
CA GLU A 236 -20.93 8.17 10.60
C GLU A 236 -20.91 6.95 11.52
N LEU A 237 -19.92 6.83 12.41
CA LEU A 237 -19.90 5.74 13.40
C LEU A 237 -21.06 5.87 14.40
N LEU A 238 -21.31 7.07 14.95
CA LEU A 238 -22.43 7.31 15.86
C LEU A 238 -23.78 7.02 15.19
N ALA A 239 -23.96 7.44 13.94
CA ALA A 239 -25.18 7.16 13.19
C ALA A 239 -25.39 5.66 12.97
N ARG A 240 -24.32 4.89 12.77
CA ARG A 240 -24.38 3.43 12.65
C ARG A 240 -24.74 2.77 13.97
N ASP A 241 -24.11 3.19 15.07
CA ASP A 241 -24.39 2.67 16.41
C ASP A 241 -25.84 2.95 16.82
N ALA A 242 -26.37 4.12 16.46
CA ALA A 242 -27.79 4.45 16.65
C ALA A 242 -28.71 3.50 15.89
N LYS A 243 -28.43 3.24 14.60
CA LYS A 243 -29.20 2.27 13.78
C LYS A 243 -29.16 0.86 14.37
N VAL A 244 -28.01 0.44 14.91
CA VAL A 244 -27.87 -0.86 15.58
C VAL A 244 -28.70 -0.90 16.86
N SER A 245 -28.67 0.17 17.65
CA SER A 245 -29.46 0.28 18.89
C SER A 245 -30.96 0.23 18.62
N GLU A 246 -31.45 0.98 17.62
CA GLU A 246 -32.84 0.94 17.18
C GLU A 246 -33.27 -0.47 16.76
N LEU A 247 -32.39 -1.20 16.04
CA LEU A 247 -32.64 -2.58 15.64
C LEU A 247 -32.71 -3.51 16.86
N GLN A 248 -31.80 -3.36 17.82
CA GLN A 248 -31.82 -4.13 19.07
C GLN A 248 -33.12 -3.90 19.84
N GLU A 249 -33.54 -2.64 20.03
CA GLU A 249 -34.80 -2.29 20.70
C GLU A 249 -36.03 -2.87 19.97
N ALA A 250 -36.07 -2.76 18.64
CA ALA A 250 -37.16 -3.29 17.84
C ALA A 250 -37.29 -4.82 17.98
N ILE A 251 -36.16 -5.54 17.96
CA ILE A 251 -36.11 -7.00 18.17
C ILE A 251 -36.53 -7.34 19.61
N PHE A 252 -36.04 -6.57 20.59
CA PHE A 252 -36.31 -6.78 22.01
C PHE A 252 -37.81 -6.65 22.33
N ALA A 253 -38.44 -5.59 21.81
CA ALA A 253 -39.87 -5.35 21.94
C ALA A 253 -40.71 -6.40 21.20
N LYS A 254 -40.39 -6.69 19.93
CA LYS A 254 -41.17 -7.63 19.10
C LYS A 254 -41.20 -9.05 19.67
N ASN A 255 -40.10 -9.50 20.27
CA ASN A 255 -40.02 -10.82 20.91
C ASN A 255 -40.46 -10.83 22.38
N ARG A 256 -40.89 -9.67 22.92
CA ARG A 256 -41.31 -9.50 24.31
C ARG A 256 -40.25 -9.99 25.30
N TYR A 257 -38.98 -9.69 25.03
CA TYR A 257 -37.89 -10.15 25.90
C TYR A 257 -37.95 -9.52 27.28
N SER A 258 -38.39 -8.26 27.38
CA SER A 258 -38.65 -7.58 28.66
C SER A 258 -39.65 -8.31 29.56
N GLU A 259 -40.58 -9.09 28.99
CA GLU A 259 -41.59 -9.84 29.76
C GLU A 259 -41.04 -11.16 30.30
N ARG A 260 -39.99 -11.70 29.67
CA ARG A 260 -39.45 -13.04 29.96
C ARG A 260 -38.12 -13.01 30.70
N TYR A 261 -37.36 -11.93 30.53
CA TYR A 261 -35.98 -11.82 31.00
C TYR A 261 -35.67 -10.41 31.49
N LYS A 262 -34.68 -10.29 32.37
CA LYS A 262 -34.30 -9.03 33.01
C LYS A 262 -32.91 -8.59 32.55
N PHE A 263 -32.86 -8.03 31.34
CA PHE A 263 -31.67 -7.43 30.73
C PHE A 263 -32.06 -6.27 29.80
N ASP A 264 -31.12 -5.38 29.48
CA ASP A 264 -31.36 -4.24 28.59
C ASP A 264 -31.29 -4.64 27.11
N ALA A 265 -32.05 -3.97 26.23
CA ALA A 265 -32.03 -4.26 24.80
C ALA A 265 -30.60 -4.13 24.19
N SER A 266 -29.77 -3.23 24.72
CA SER A 266 -28.37 -3.05 24.32
C SER A 266 -27.50 -4.29 24.57
N GLU A 267 -27.89 -5.18 25.48
CA GLU A 267 -27.19 -6.45 25.74
C GLU A 267 -27.50 -7.52 24.69
N LEU A 268 -28.43 -7.27 23.74
CA LEU A 268 -28.67 -8.18 22.62
C LEU A 268 -27.46 -8.21 21.67
N THR A 269 -26.71 -9.32 21.67
CA THR A 269 -25.67 -9.54 20.67
C THR A 269 -26.27 -10.13 19.41
N LEU A 270 -26.31 -9.34 18.33
CA LEU A 270 -26.83 -9.76 17.03
C LEU A 270 -25.75 -10.53 16.24
N TYR A 271 -26.03 -11.77 15.83
CA TYR A 271 -25.15 -12.61 15.01
C TYR A 271 -25.76 -12.86 13.62
N LEU A 272 -24.90 -12.95 12.59
CA LEU A 272 -25.24 -13.48 11.26
C LEU A 272 -24.27 -14.63 10.92
N ALA A 273 -24.73 -15.64 10.16
CA ALA A 273 -23.92 -16.80 9.73
C ALA A 273 -24.07 -17.10 8.23
N ARG A 274 -22.96 -17.53 7.57
CA ARG A 274 -22.88 -17.92 6.14
C ARG A 274 -21.93 -19.12 5.93
N ARG A 275 -22.21 -19.99 4.96
CA ARG A 275 -21.26 -21.06 4.52
C ARG A 275 -20.16 -20.50 3.62
N LYS A 276 -18.99 -21.15 3.60
CA LYS A 276 -17.82 -20.75 2.79
C LYS A 276 -18.08 -20.69 1.28
N GLU A 277 -19.04 -21.46 0.78
CA GLU A 277 -19.29 -21.60 -0.66
C GLU A 277 -20.53 -20.81 -1.15
N GLU A 278 -21.16 -20.02 -0.28
CA GLU A 278 -22.41 -19.33 -0.59
C GLU A 278 -22.25 -17.80 -0.56
N THR A 279 -22.90 -17.12 -1.51
CA THR A 279 -22.88 -15.65 -1.61
C THR A 279 -24.02 -14.99 -0.83
N THR A 280 -25.04 -15.76 -0.43
CA THR A 280 -26.25 -15.30 0.25
C THR A 280 -26.26 -15.70 1.73
N TRP A 281 -26.53 -14.72 2.61
CA TRP A 281 -26.73 -14.98 4.04
C TRP A 281 -28.01 -15.78 4.26
N TRP A 282 -27.94 -16.81 5.12
CA TRP A 282 -29.12 -17.63 5.43
C TRP A 282 -30.10 -16.85 6.30
N LYS A 283 -31.40 -17.02 6.02
CA LYS A 283 -32.45 -16.63 6.97
C LYS A 283 -32.35 -17.55 8.18
N HIS A 284 -32.37 -16.98 9.39
CA HIS A 284 -32.22 -17.74 10.63
C HIS A 284 -33.42 -18.68 10.86
N ASP A 285 -33.22 -19.99 10.66
CA ASP A 285 -34.22 -21.03 10.87
C ASP A 285 -33.70 -22.20 11.74
N CYS A 286 -34.60 -23.08 12.18
CA CYS A 286 -34.30 -24.20 13.08
C CYS A 286 -33.38 -25.28 12.47
N LYS A 287 -33.08 -25.20 11.17
CA LYS A 287 -32.10 -26.07 10.49
C LYS A 287 -30.70 -25.47 10.62
N THR A 288 -30.59 -24.16 10.42
CA THR A 288 -29.36 -23.37 10.61
C THR A 288 -28.84 -23.48 12.05
N GLU A 289 -29.76 -23.48 13.03
CA GLU A 289 -29.49 -23.62 14.46
C GLU A 289 -28.92 -25.00 14.87
N ARG A 290 -29.54 -26.10 14.40
CA ARG A 290 -29.05 -27.47 14.66
C ARG A 290 -27.66 -27.75 14.08
N LEU A 291 -27.30 -27.02 13.03
CA LEU A 291 -26.01 -27.11 12.34
C LEU A 291 -24.89 -26.40 13.12
N LEU A 292 -25.16 -25.22 13.69
CA LEU A 292 -24.18 -24.46 14.48
C LEU A 292 -23.93 -25.08 15.87
N HIS A 293 -24.93 -25.71 16.49
CA HIS A 293 -24.80 -26.36 17.81
C HIS A 293 -23.96 -27.66 17.82
N ARG A 294 -23.67 -28.29 16.67
CA ARG A 294 -22.95 -29.58 16.60
C ARG A 294 -21.43 -29.47 16.57
N GLY A 295 -20.84 -28.27 16.59
CA GLY A 295 -19.39 -28.08 16.75
C GLY A 295 -18.48 -28.65 15.64
N SER A 296 -19.04 -29.20 14.55
CA SER A 296 -18.27 -29.83 13.48
C SER A 296 -18.54 -29.15 12.13
N GLY A 297 -17.98 -27.97 11.90
CA GLY A 297 -18.22 -27.21 10.68
C GLY A 297 -16.99 -26.45 10.21
N THR A 298 -16.01 -27.13 9.66
CA THR A 298 -14.82 -26.52 8.99
C THR A 298 -15.18 -25.72 7.72
N GLY A 299 -16.46 -25.70 7.32
CA GLY A 299 -17.01 -25.10 6.10
C GLY A 299 -17.75 -23.75 6.26
N TYR A 300 -17.58 -23.01 7.37
CA TYR A 300 -18.24 -21.71 7.60
C TYR A 300 -17.21 -20.60 7.87
N GLU A 301 -17.49 -19.39 7.40
CA GLU A 301 -16.62 -18.21 7.47
C GLU A 301 -17.30 -17.12 8.32
N GLU A 302 -16.79 -16.94 9.55
CA GLU A 302 -16.98 -15.79 10.45
C GLU A 302 -18.33 -15.54 11.15
N MET A 303 -18.23 -15.26 12.46
CA MET A 303 -19.24 -14.56 13.26
C MET A 303 -19.00 -13.04 13.11
N ILE A 304 -20.04 -12.30 12.72
CA ILE A 304 -19.97 -10.84 12.53
C ILE A 304 -20.51 -10.12 13.78
N SER A 305 -19.72 -9.23 14.39
CA SER A 305 -20.12 -8.41 15.55
C SER A 305 -21.19 -7.38 15.20
N SER A 306 -21.94 -6.89 16.20
CA SER A 306 -23.05 -5.93 16.04
C SER A 306 -22.75 -4.67 15.20
N TRP A 307 -21.49 -4.26 15.15
CA TRP A 307 -20.98 -3.05 14.48
C TRP A 307 -20.85 -3.22 12.95
N LYS A 308 -20.84 -4.47 12.47
CA LYS A 308 -20.73 -4.84 11.04
C LYS A 308 -22.10 -5.19 10.41
N LEU A 309 -23.19 -5.16 11.17
CA LEU A 309 -24.54 -5.46 10.67
C LEU A 309 -25.06 -4.40 9.69
N THR A 310 -24.67 -3.15 9.88
CA THR A 310 -25.10 -2.02 9.05
C THR A 310 -24.54 -2.08 7.63
N GLU A 311 -23.40 -2.76 7.41
CA GLU A 311 -22.83 -3.00 6.07
C GLU A 311 -23.70 -3.92 5.23
N LEU A 312 -24.34 -4.91 5.86
CA LEU A 312 -25.10 -5.97 5.18
C LEU A 312 -26.57 -5.60 4.95
N LEU A 313 -27.16 -4.80 5.85
CA LEU A 313 -28.55 -4.37 5.75
C LEU A 313 -28.73 -3.17 4.78
N GLY A 314 -27.63 -2.50 4.41
CA GLY A 314 -27.65 -1.35 3.51
C GLY A 314 -28.08 -0.03 4.19
N ARG A 315 -27.85 1.10 3.53
CA ARG A 315 -28.15 2.43 4.11
C ARG A 315 -29.65 2.68 4.29
N ASP A 316 -30.47 2.03 3.47
CA ASP A 316 -31.93 2.20 3.37
C ASP A 316 -32.73 1.21 4.24
N PHE A 317 -32.05 0.44 5.09
CA PHE A 317 -32.70 -0.48 6.01
C PHE A 317 -33.69 0.25 6.93
N GLN A 318 -34.97 -0.08 6.77
CA GLN A 318 -36.05 0.29 7.67
C GLN A 318 -36.32 -0.93 8.56
N PRO A 319 -36.21 -0.84 9.91
CA PRO A 319 -36.42 -1.97 10.82
C PRO A 319 -37.83 -2.60 10.84
N LYS A 320 -38.69 -2.22 9.89
CA LYS A 320 -40.10 -2.61 9.87
C LYS A 320 -40.30 -3.79 8.92
N ASP A 321 -40.90 -4.83 9.50
CA ASP A 321 -41.39 -6.08 8.90
C ASP A 321 -40.42 -7.22 8.58
N GLU A 322 -39.10 -7.02 8.54
CA GLU A 322 -38.18 -8.15 8.45
C GLU A 322 -38.05 -8.89 9.80
N ARG A 323 -38.34 -10.20 9.80
CA ARG A 323 -38.21 -11.06 10.99
C ARG A 323 -36.74 -11.37 11.23
N PHE A 324 -36.10 -10.63 12.12
CA PHE A 324 -34.80 -11.01 12.70
C PHE A 324 -35.05 -11.67 14.05
N THR A 325 -34.82 -12.99 14.12
CA THR A 325 -34.80 -13.73 15.38
C THR A 325 -33.37 -13.78 15.88
N CYS A 326 -33.11 -13.21 17.06
CA CYS A 326 -31.85 -13.32 17.77
C CYS A 326 -32.12 -13.85 19.17
N TRP A 327 -31.41 -14.89 19.62
CA TRP A 327 -31.55 -15.48 20.95
C TRP A 327 -30.20 -15.57 21.66
N TRP A 328 -30.22 -15.24 22.95
CA TRP A 328 -29.05 -15.03 23.82
C TRP A 328 -28.32 -16.34 24.16
N ASN A 329 -27.01 -16.23 24.34
CA ASN A 329 -26.11 -17.25 24.88
C ASN A 329 -26.04 -17.04 26.41
N CYS A 330 -26.75 -17.85 27.20
CA CYS A 330 -26.95 -17.72 28.66
C CYS A 330 -25.77 -17.13 29.48
N PRO A 331 -26.05 -16.27 30.48
CA PRO A 331 -25.01 -15.62 31.27
C PRO A 331 -24.45 -16.65 32.28
N TRP A 332 -23.13 -16.83 32.24
CA TRP A 332 -22.32 -17.58 33.20
C TRP A 332 -22.43 -19.12 33.18
N THR A 333 -21.43 -19.76 32.59
CA THR A 333 -20.76 -20.91 33.24
C THR A 333 -19.26 -20.65 33.27
N ARG A 334 -18.85 -19.98 34.34
CA ARG A 334 -17.59 -20.16 35.07
C ARG A 334 -16.93 -21.53 34.79
N TRP A 335 -15.77 -21.59 34.11
CA TRP A 335 -14.64 -22.53 34.26
C TRP A 335 -13.43 -21.92 33.51
N MET A 336 -12.38 -21.51 34.24
CA MET A 336 -11.01 -22.11 34.27
C MET A 336 -10.22 -22.00 32.97
#